data_AF-A0A535LLI4-F1
#
_entry.id   AF-A0A535LLI4-F1
#
_cell.length_a   1.000
_cell.length_b   1.000
_cell.length_c   1.000
_cell.angle_alpha   90.00
_cell.angle_beta   90.00
_cell.angle_gamma   90.00
#
_symmetry.space_group_name_H-M   'P 1'
#
loop_
_entity.id
_entity.type
_entity.pdbx_description
1 polymer ?
#
loop_
_entity_poly.entity_id
_entity_poly.type
_entity_poly.pdbx_seq_one_letter_code
_entity_poly.pdbx_strand_id
1 'polypeptide(L)'
;MAAPIRIVPLHPGPAAAAPVAAAQLTYRGGPLLPTVAVVTAFWGDAWLAGEAPLVARINDFFNYILNSELIDQLSEYSVPGVDIGHGSLAATAVITDQKPGASVSDAEIQVLIRSQITGGALPATTPSSLYFIYLPPGVDVDLGGQLSCSNFCGYHDAIDGTVFYAVMPYPGCSGCVGGLHVLDALTSTS
;
A
#
# COMPACT_ATOMS: atom_id res chain seq x y z
N MET A 1 8.16 -28.38 14.37
CA MET A 1 7.52 -27.06 14.56
C MET A 1 8.54 -26.01 14.17
N ALA A 2 8.25 -25.19 13.16
CA ALA A 2 9.15 -24.11 12.75
C ALA A 2 9.22 -23.05 13.86
N ALA A 3 10.39 -22.45 14.06
CA ALA A 3 10.53 -21.36 15.02
C ALA A 3 9.77 -20.12 14.51
N PRO A 4 9.09 -19.35 15.37
CA PRO A 4 8.41 -18.13 14.96
C PRO A 4 9.43 -17.14 14.39
N ILE A 5 9.12 -16.60 13.22
CA ILE A 5 9.94 -15.61 12.52
C ILE A 5 9.93 -14.33 13.37
N ARG A 6 11.12 -13.85 13.73
CA ARG A 6 11.28 -12.66 14.58
C ARG A 6 11.28 -11.41 13.72
N ILE A 7 10.07 -10.97 13.38
CA ILE A 7 9.83 -9.84 12.48
C ILE A 7 9.97 -8.50 13.24
N VAL A 8 9.68 -8.51 14.54
CA VAL A 8 9.78 -7.35 15.43
C VAL A 8 10.80 -7.64 16.54
N PRO A 9 11.65 -6.68 16.92
CA PRO A 9 12.49 -6.82 18.11
C PRO A 9 11.62 -7.17 19.31
N LEU A 10 11.82 -8.36 19.89
CA LEU A 10 11.11 -8.77 21.09
C LEU A 10 11.50 -7.85 22.24
N HIS A 11 10.50 -7.32 22.94
CA HIS A 11 10.72 -6.65 24.23
C HIS A 11 11.47 -7.63 25.16
N PRO A 12 12.56 -7.21 25.83
CA PRO A 12 13.35 -8.07 26.72
C PRO A 12 12.60 -8.30 28.04
N GLY A 13 11.51 -9.05 27.96
CA GLY A 13 10.73 -9.53 29.08
C GLY A 13 10.40 -11.01 28.89
N PRO A 14 10.00 -11.73 29.95
CA PRO A 14 9.54 -13.10 29.82
C PRO A 14 8.35 -13.14 28.85
N ALA A 15 8.49 -13.89 27.76
CA ALA A 15 7.39 -14.16 26.83
C ALA A 15 6.31 -14.95 27.59
N ALA A 16 5.28 -14.26 28.05
CA ALA A 16 4.07 -14.94 28.50
C ALA A 16 3.48 -15.60 27.26
N ALA A 17 3.46 -16.94 27.24
CA ALA A 17 2.68 -17.67 26.25
C ALA A 17 1.21 -17.36 26.52
N ALA A 18 0.68 -16.32 25.89
CA ALA A 18 -0.75 -16.08 25.87
C ALA A 18 -1.40 -17.28 25.18
N PRO A 19 -2.49 -17.84 25.74
CA PRO A 19 -3.23 -18.89 25.05
C PRO A 19 -3.66 -18.36 23.68
N VAL A 20 -3.32 -19.08 22.61
CA VAL A 20 -3.81 -18.78 21.26
C VAL A 20 -5.31 -19.08 21.28
N ALA A 21 -6.12 -18.04 21.47
CA ALA A 21 -7.56 -18.16 21.32
C ALA A 21 -7.88 -18.43 19.84
N ALA A 22 -8.93 -19.22 19.58
CA ALA A 22 -9.42 -19.38 18.22
C ALA A 22 -9.77 -18.00 17.64
N ALA A 23 -9.31 -17.72 16.42
CA ALA A 23 -9.61 -16.48 15.72
C ALA A 23 -11.13 -16.23 15.71
N GLN A 24 -11.56 -15.10 16.26
CA GLN A 24 -12.97 -14.71 16.31
C GLN A 24 -13.42 -13.86 15.12
N LEU A 25 -12.50 -13.61 14.18
CA LEU A 25 -12.82 -12.86 12.98
C LEU A 25 -13.67 -13.70 12.05
N THR A 26 -14.83 -13.16 11.67
CA THR A 26 -15.73 -13.78 10.70
C THR A 26 -15.65 -12.99 9.41
N TYR A 27 -15.33 -13.68 8.32
CA TYR A 27 -15.36 -13.07 7.00
C TYR A 27 -16.80 -12.71 6.62
N ARG A 28 -17.02 -11.44 6.27
CA ARG A 28 -18.36 -10.87 5.97
C ARG A 28 -18.68 -10.81 4.47
N GLY A 29 -17.92 -11.53 3.63
CA GLY A 29 -18.20 -11.65 2.20
C GLY A 29 -17.67 -10.52 1.31
N GLY A 30 -16.80 -9.64 1.82
CA GLY A 30 -16.14 -8.60 1.02
C GLY A 30 -14.98 -9.16 0.18
N PRO A 31 -14.53 -8.51 -0.91
CA PRO A 31 -13.54 -9.09 -1.83
C PRO A 31 -12.24 -9.57 -1.15
N LEU A 32 -11.66 -10.66 -1.67
CA LEU A 32 -10.34 -11.18 -1.28
C LEU A 32 -9.41 -11.16 -2.49
N LEU A 33 -8.15 -10.79 -2.27
CA LEU A 33 -7.07 -10.86 -3.25
C LEU A 33 -6.19 -12.08 -2.90
N PRO A 34 -6.46 -13.28 -3.45
CA PRO A 34 -5.77 -14.51 -3.02
C PRO A 34 -4.27 -14.48 -3.34
N THR A 35 -3.91 -13.90 -4.48
CA THR A 35 -2.54 -13.66 -4.91
C THR A 35 -2.48 -12.24 -5.45
N VAL A 36 -2.12 -11.27 -4.61
CA VAL A 36 -2.15 -9.85 -4.97
C VAL A 36 -1.13 -9.53 -6.07
N ALA A 37 -1.54 -8.71 -7.02
CA ALA A 37 -0.72 -8.15 -8.09
C ALA A 37 -0.65 -6.64 -7.89
N VAL A 38 0.40 -6.19 -7.17
CA VAL A 38 0.61 -4.78 -6.85
C VAL A 38 1.08 -4.02 -8.08
N VAL A 39 0.49 -2.85 -8.32
CA VAL A 39 0.96 -1.88 -9.30
C VAL A 39 1.36 -0.61 -8.56
N THR A 40 2.60 -0.15 -8.69
CA THR A 40 3.04 1.12 -8.11
C THR A 40 2.95 2.24 -9.14
N ALA A 41 2.20 3.29 -8.84
CA ALA A 41 2.02 4.46 -9.69
C ALA A 41 2.52 5.71 -8.95
N PHE A 42 3.55 6.35 -9.50
CA PHE A 42 4.20 7.51 -8.91
C PHE A 42 3.76 8.78 -9.65
N TRP A 43 2.96 9.63 -9.02
CA TRP A 43 2.35 10.77 -9.70
C TRP A 43 3.24 12.01 -9.67
N GLY A 44 3.68 12.50 -10.83
CA GLY A 44 4.41 13.76 -11.02
C GLY A 44 5.92 13.61 -11.25
N ASP A 45 6.53 14.69 -11.74
CA ASP A 45 7.93 14.71 -12.20
C ASP A 45 8.98 14.52 -11.11
N ALA A 46 8.63 14.75 -9.84
CA ALA A 46 9.54 14.59 -8.71
C ALA A 46 10.14 13.18 -8.65
N TRP A 47 9.36 12.18 -9.10
CA TRP A 47 9.72 10.77 -9.14
C TRP A 47 10.68 10.39 -10.27
N LEU A 48 10.84 11.24 -11.29
CA LEU A 48 11.91 11.09 -12.31
C LEU A 48 13.21 11.77 -11.89
N ALA A 49 13.16 12.65 -10.88
CA ALA A 49 14.27 13.48 -10.45
C ALA A 49 14.69 13.14 -9.01
N GLY A 50 14.44 14.05 -8.07
CA GLY A 50 14.92 13.94 -6.69
C GLY A 50 14.50 12.65 -5.97
N GLU A 51 13.31 12.13 -6.28
CA GLU A 51 12.74 10.94 -5.62
C GLU A 51 12.98 9.63 -6.38
N ALA A 52 13.70 9.65 -7.52
CA ALA A 52 14.00 8.44 -8.28
C ALA A 52 14.66 7.31 -7.44
N PRO A 53 15.57 7.61 -6.48
CA PRO A 53 16.11 6.58 -5.59
C PRO A 53 15.08 5.98 -4.63
N LEU A 54 13.99 6.69 -4.31
CA LEU A 54 12.92 6.20 -3.44
C LEU A 54 11.99 5.24 -4.19
N VAL A 55 11.72 5.50 -5.48
CA VAL A 55 10.97 4.59 -6.37
C VAL A 55 11.56 3.19 -6.34
N ALA A 56 12.88 3.08 -6.55
CA ALA A 56 13.57 1.80 -6.55
C ALA A 56 13.42 1.06 -5.21
N ARG A 57 13.58 1.76 -4.09
CA ARG A 57 13.46 1.16 -2.74
C ARG A 57 12.04 0.71 -2.42
N ILE A 58 11.03 1.46 -2.86
CA ILE A 58 9.61 1.07 -2.71
C ILE A 58 9.32 -0.20 -3.51
N ASN A 59 9.85 -0.29 -4.73
CA ASN A 59 9.70 -1.50 -5.54
C ASN A 59 10.46 -2.69 -4.93
N ASP A 60 11.67 -2.49 -4.41
CA ASP A 60 12.41 -3.53 -3.70
C ASP A 60 11.65 -4.01 -2.45
N PHE A 61 11.00 -3.09 -1.72
CA PHE A 61 10.11 -3.44 -0.63
C PHE A 61 8.97 -4.34 -1.10
N PHE A 62 8.26 -4.00 -2.18
CA PHE A 62 7.18 -4.84 -2.71
C PHE A 62 7.66 -6.20 -3.22
N ASN A 63 8.80 -6.23 -3.91
CA ASN A 63 9.42 -7.48 -4.35
C ASN A 63 9.78 -8.40 -3.17
N TYR A 64 10.21 -7.82 -2.05
CA TYR A 64 10.51 -8.55 -0.83
C TYR A 64 9.24 -8.99 -0.10
N ILE A 65 8.40 -8.04 0.33
CA ILE A 65 7.27 -8.30 1.25
C ILE A 65 6.30 -9.30 0.63
N LEU A 66 5.92 -9.12 -0.64
CA LEU A 66 4.90 -9.92 -1.31
C LEU A 66 5.29 -11.39 -1.49
N ASN A 67 6.58 -11.71 -1.44
CA ASN A 67 7.10 -13.06 -1.59
C ASN A 67 7.80 -13.57 -0.31
N SER A 68 7.70 -12.81 0.79
CA SER A 68 8.31 -13.18 2.06
C SER A 68 7.35 -13.99 2.93
N GLU A 69 7.92 -14.75 3.86
CA GLU A 69 7.18 -15.48 4.90
C GLU A 69 6.31 -14.56 5.79
N LEU A 70 6.45 -13.23 5.68
CA LEU A 70 5.55 -12.27 6.31
C LEU A 70 4.12 -12.40 5.77
N ILE A 71 3.96 -12.66 4.46
CA ILE A 71 2.66 -12.84 3.80
C ILE A 71 2.03 -14.19 4.15
N ASP A 72 2.83 -15.20 4.52
CA ASP A 72 2.28 -16.50 4.97
C ASP A 72 1.37 -16.34 6.19
N GLN A 73 1.58 -15.31 7.02
CA GLN A 73 0.69 -15.01 8.13
C GLN A 73 -0.74 -14.70 7.67
N LEU A 74 -0.92 -14.14 6.47
CA LEU A 74 -2.23 -13.82 5.93
C LEU A 74 -3.07 -15.07 5.58
N SER A 75 -2.45 -16.25 5.56
CA SER A 75 -3.17 -17.51 5.36
C SER A 75 -4.24 -17.75 6.44
N GLU A 76 -4.11 -17.15 7.63
CA GLU A 76 -5.13 -17.20 8.69
C GLU A 76 -6.47 -16.56 8.29
N TYR A 77 -6.45 -15.69 7.27
CA TYR A 77 -7.65 -15.03 6.72
C TYR A 77 -8.23 -15.73 5.49
N SER A 78 -7.68 -16.89 5.11
CA SER A 78 -8.22 -17.70 4.01
C SER A 78 -9.63 -18.21 4.35
N VAL A 79 -10.45 -18.39 3.33
CA VAL A 79 -11.83 -18.90 3.45
C VAL A 79 -12.01 -20.13 2.56
N PRO A 80 -13.02 -20.99 2.79
CA PRO A 80 -13.23 -22.17 1.95
C PRO A 80 -13.28 -21.82 0.45
N GLY A 81 -12.32 -22.36 -0.31
CA GLY A 81 -12.21 -22.14 -1.76
C GLY A 81 -11.38 -20.91 -2.18
N VAL A 82 -10.85 -20.12 -1.24
CA VAL A 82 -9.96 -18.99 -1.52
C VAL A 82 -8.82 -18.98 -0.50
N ASP A 83 -7.65 -19.46 -0.94
CA ASP A 83 -6.42 -19.43 -0.15
C ASP A 83 -5.67 -18.12 -0.42
N ILE A 84 -5.32 -17.40 0.65
CA ILE A 84 -4.49 -16.19 0.57
C ILE A 84 -3.03 -16.61 0.67
N GLY A 85 -2.21 -16.15 -0.29
CA GLY A 85 -0.79 -16.45 -0.35
C GLY A 85 0.03 -15.32 -0.95
N HIS A 86 1.23 -15.67 -1.40
CA HIS A 86 2.19 -14.72 -1.95
C HIS A 86 1.65 -13.94 -3.15
N GLY A 87 2.16 -12.72 -3.31
CA GLY A 87 1.82 -11.81 -4.39
C GLY A 87 3.00 -11.49 -5.30
N SER A 88 2.83 -10.43 -6.10
CA SER A 88 3.86 -9.93 -7.00
C SER A 88 3.75 -8.42 -7.20
N LEU A 89 4.87 -7.78 -7.50
CA LEU A 89 4.88 -6.45 -8.11
C LEU A 89 4.67 -6.64 -9.63
N ALA A 90 3.46 -6.37 -10.11
CA ALA A 90 3.05 -6.60 -11.48
C ALA A 90 3.54 -5.51 -12.44
N ALA A 91 3.56 -4.24 -11.99
CA ALA A 91 4.05 -3.13 -12.78
C ALA A 91 4.44 -1.93 -11.91
N THR A 92 5.24 -1.05 -12.50
CA THR A 92 5.53 0.28 -11.98
C THR A 92 5.40 1.32 -13.08
N ALA A 93 4.78 2.45 -12.79
CA ALA A 93 4.69 3.59 -13.69
C ALA A 93 5.01 4.90 -12.96
N VAL A 94 5.69 5.82 -13.65
CA VAL A 94 5.78 7.23 -13.24
C VAL A 94 4.89 8.03 -14.18
N ILE A 95 3.89 8.71 -13.63
CA ILE A 95 2.85 9.43 -14.38
C ILE A 95 3.22 10.91 -14.42
N THR A 96 3.66 11.41 -15.58
CA THR A 96 4.13 12.80 -15.76
C THR A 96 3.33 13.59 -16.78
N ASP A 97 2.47 12.94 -17.54
CA ASP A 97 1.58 13.57 -18.53
C ASP A 97 0.46 14.39 -17.87
N GLN A 98 0.16 14.11 -16.60
CA GLN A 98 -0.77 14.86 -15.77
C GLN A 98 -0.06 15.29 -14.48
N LYS A 99 0.02 16.60 -14.23
CA LYS A 99 0.66 17.12 -13.01
C LYS A 99 -0.37 17.26 -11.87
N PRO A 100 -0.08 16.79 -10.65
CA PRO A 100 -0.98 17.01 -9.52
C PRO A 100 -1.01 18.50 -9.12
N GLY A 101 -2.15 18.94 -8.61
CA GLY A 101 -2.26 20.22 -7.88
C GLY A 101 -1.51 20.17 -6.55
N ALA A 102 -1.43 21.30 -5.84
CA ALA A 102 -0.85 21.35 -4.49
C ALA A 102 -1.69 20.60 -3.45
N SER A 103 -2.98 20.44 -3.71
CA SER A 103 -3.88 19.54 -3.01
C SER A 103 -4.70 18.81 -4.06
N VAL A 104 -4.93 17.51 -3.84
CA VAL A 104 -5.74 16.65 -4.70
C VAL A 104 -6.80 15.95 -3.88
N SER A 105 -8.01 15.88 -4.42
CA SER A 105 -9.10 15.09 -3.83
C SER A 105 -9.00 13.62 -4.22
N ASP A 106 -9.64 12.76 -3.43
CA ASP A 106 -9.80 11.35 -3.79
C ASP A 106 -10.49 11.18 -5.17
N ALA A 107 -11.48 12.01 -5.48
CA ALA A 107 -12.17 11.96 -6.77
C ALA A 107 -11.21 12.22 -7.95
N GLU A 108 -10.24 13.13 -7.80
CA GLU A 108 -9.20 13.37 -8.82
C GLU A 108 -8.24 12.18 -8.94
N ILE A 109 -7.91 11.52 -7.83
CA ILE A 109 -7.10 10.29 -7.82
C ILE A 109 -7.84 9.15 -8.53
N GLN A 110 -9.15 8.97 -8.28
CA GLN A 110 -9.95 7.98 -8.99
C GLN A 110 -10.00 8.24 -10.50
N VAL A 111 -10.10 9.51 -10.91
CA VAL A 111 -10.04 9.91 -12.32
C VAL A 111 -8.68 9.59 -12.94
N LEU A 112 -7.57 9.88 -12.23
CA LEU A 112 -6.21 9.53 -12.65
C LEU A 112 -6.06 8.01 -12.84
N ILE A 113 -6.49 7.20 -11.87
CA ILE A 113 -6.37 5.75 -11.96
C ILE A 113 -7.10 5.24 -13.20
N ARG A 114 -8.36 5.67 -13.40
CA ARG A 114 -9.17 5.28 -14.57
C ARG A 114 -8.53 5.73 -15.90
N SER A 115 -8.01 6.96 -15.97
CA SER A 115 -7.40 7.47 -17.20
C SER A 115 -6.14 6.70 -17.55
N GLN A 116 -5.29 6.39 -16.57
CA GLN A 116 -4.02 5.73 -16.79
C GLN A 116 -4.19 4.23 -17.08
N ILE A 117 -5.22 3.57 -16.52
CA ILE A 117 -5.63 2.22 -16.93
C ILE A 117 -6.14 2.23 -18.38
N THR A 118 -7.04 3.17 -18.71
CA THR A 118 -7.64 3.25 -20.06
C THR A 118 -6.60 3.62 -21.12
N GLY A 119 -5.65 4.49 -20.78
CA GLY A 119 -4.52 4.88 -21.62
C GLY A 119 -3.42 3.84 -21.73
N GLY A 120 -3.47 2.76 -20.94
CA GLY A 120 -2.50 1.66 -20.96
C GLY A 120 -1.18 1.94 -20.26
N ALA A 121 -1.05 3.07 -19.55
CA ALA A 121 0.10 3.37 -18.72
C ALA A 121 0.13 2.53 -17.43
N LEU A 122 -1.05 2.23 -16.89
CA LEU A 122 -1.25 1.21 -15.86
C LEU A 122 -1.87 -0.04 -16.50
N PRO A 123 -1.51 -1.26 -16.03
CA PRO A 123 -2.14 -2.48 -16.50
C PRO A 123 -3.66 -2.47 -16.30
N ALA A 124 -4.38 -3.26 -17.10
CA ALA A 124 -5.82 -3.46 -16.88
C ALA A 124 -6.10 -4.17 -15.55
N THR A 125 -7.21 -3.81 -14.92
CA THR A 125 -7.62 -4.41 -13.64
C THR A 125 -7.95 -5.88 -13.80
N THR A 126 -7.38 -6.68 -12.90
CA THR A 126 -7.67 -8.10 -12.70
C THR A 126 -8.30 -8.30 -11.31
N PRO A 127 -8.88 -9.47 -11.01
CA PRO A 127 -9.33 -9.80 -9.66
C PRO A 127 -8.24 -9.75 -8.58
N SER A 128 -6.97 -9.69 -8.96
CA SER A 128 -5.81 -9.62 -8.07
C SER A 128 -5.16 -8.24 -8.01
N SER A 129 -5.59 -7.29 -8.84
CA SER A 129 -4.91 -5.99 -8.98
C SER A 129 -5.11 -5.10 -7.77
N LEU A 130 -4.01 -4.51 -7.27
CA LEU A 130 -4.02 -3.49 -6.23
C LEU A 130 -3.10 -2.34 -6.64
N TYR A 131 -3.65 -1.14 -6.83
CA TYR A 131 -2.91 0.03 -7.29
C TYR A 131 -2.46 0.90 -6.12
N PHE A 132 -1.16 1.06 -5.92
CA PHE A 132 -0.59 2.00 -4.96
C PHE A 132 -0.24 3.31 -5.65
N ILE A 133 -0.87 4.41 -5.24
CA ILE A 133 -0.68 5.74 -5.81
C ILE A 133 0.18 6.57 -4.87
N TYR A 134 1.39 6.91 -5.29
CA TYR A 134 2.34 7.70 -4.52
C TYR A 134 2.31 9.16 -4.96
N LEU A 135 1.98 10.06 -4.03
CA LEU A 135 1.95 11.50 -4.25
C LEU A 135 3.34 12.10 -4.06
N PRO A 136 3.72 13.11 -4.87
CA PRO A 136 5.04 13.71 -4.79
C PRO A 136 5.15 14.65 -3.57
N PRO A 137 6.37 15.07 -3.19
CA PRO A 137 6.55 16.07 -2.14
C PRO A 137 5.76 17.36 -2.39
N GLY A 138 5.16 17.90 -1.33
CA GLY A 138 4.42 19.17 -1.37
C GLY A 138 3.01 19.07 -1.97
N VAL A 139 2.49 17.86 -2.14
CA VAL A 139 1.10 17.61 -2.53
C VAL A 139 0.35 16.98 -1.35
N ASP A 140 -0.72 17.65 -0.92
CA ASP A 140 -1.65 17.13 0.08
C ASP A 140 -2.78 16.32 -0.59
N VAL A 141 -3.30 15.34 0.12
CA VAL A 141 -4.54 14.65 -0.25
C VAL A 141 -5.66 15.10 0.67
N ASP A 142 -6.75 15.60 0.08
CA ASP A 142 -7.99 15.94 0.76
C ASP A 142 -8.98 14.78 0.63
N LEU A 143 -9.20 14.09 1.75
CA LEU A 143 -10.20 13.04 1.89
C LEU A 143 -11.39 13.58 2.69
N GLY A 144 -12.32 14.24 2.00
CA GLY A 144 -13.57 14.72 2.59
C GLY A 144 -13.37 15.76 3.71
N GLY A 145 -12.38 16.63 3.56
CA GLY A 145 -11.99 17.66 4.51
C GLY A 145 -10.91 17.22 5.52
N GLN A 146 -10.47 15.96 5.48
CA GLN A 146 -9.28 15.50 6.20
C GLN A 146 -8.06 15.65 5.29
N LEU A 147 -6.98 16.25 5.79
CA LEU A 147 -5.76 16.42 5.00
C LEU A 147 -4.71 15.37 5.37
N SER A 148 -4.04 14.83 4.36
CA SER A 148 -2.85 14.01 4.56
C SER A 148 -1.79 14.77 5.36
N CYS A 149 -0.86 14.06 6.01
CA CYS A 149 0.24 14.67 6.76
C CYS A 149 -0.18 15.48 7.99
N SER A 150 -1.47 15.45 8.33
CA SER A 150 -2.09 16.04 9.51
C SER A 150 -3.07 15.06 10.14
N ASN A 151 -3.96 14.49 9.31
CA ASN A 151 -5.05 13.62 9.76
C ASN A 151 -4.78 12.14 9.45
N PHE A 152 -4.07 11.85 8.36
CA PHE A 152 -3.71 10.49 7.96
C PHE A 152 -2.39 10.46 7.15
N CYS A 153 -1.81 9.26 7.05
CA CYS A 153 -0.57 9.00 6.32
C CYS A 153 -0.71 8.02 5.16
N GLY A 154 -1.93 7.52 4.96
CA GLY A 154 -2.34 6.72 3.82
C GLY A 154 -3.78 6.28 4.02
N TYR A 155 -4.42 5.86 2.94
CA TYR A 155 -5.73 5.21 2.99
C TYR A 155 -5.85 4.24 1.81
N HIS A 156 -6.91 3.45 1.80
CA HIS A 156 -7.26 2.59 0.68
C HIS A 156 -8.77 2.62 0.46
N ASP A 157 -9.18 2.44 -0.79
CA ASP A 157 -10.59 2.39 -1.19
C ASP A 157 -10.75 1.56 -2.48
N ALA A 158 -11.97 1.48 -2.99
CA ALA A 158 -12.31 0.80 -4.22
C ALA A 158 -13.18 1.66 -5.12
N ILE A 159 -12.80 1.74 -6.40
CA ILE A 159 -13.64 2.34 -7.43
C ILE A 159 -14.64 1.28 -7.90
N ASP A 160 -15.93 1.57 -7.76
CA ASP A 160 -17.05 0.72 -8.19
C ASP A 160 -16.95 -0.72 -7.63
N GLY A 161 -16.25 -0.92 -6.50
CA GLY A 161 -16.01 -2.23 -5.87
C GLY A 161 -15.11 -3.19 -6.66
N THR A 162 -14.41 -2.71 -7.70
CA THR A 162 -13.63 -3.58 -8.61
C THR A 162 -12.20 -3.12 -8.82
N VAL A 163 -11.90 -1.82 -8.71
CA VAL A 163 -10.53 -1.30 -8.79
C VAL A 163 -10.08 -0.93 -7.39
N PHE A 164 -9.29 -1.80 -6.76
CA PHE A 164 -8.77 -1.57 -5.42
C PHE A 164 -7.50 -0.72 -5.50
N TYR A 165 -7.43 0.31 -4.66
CA TYR A 165 -6.27 1.19 -4.62
C TYR A 165 -5.92 1.62 -3.19
N ALA A 166 -4.65 1.94 -3.00
CA ALA A 166 -4.12 2.58 -1.82
C ALA A 166 -3.47 3.90 -2.23
N VAL A 167 -3.70 4.94 -1.44
CA VAL A 167 -3.14 6.27 -1.64
C VAL A 167 -2.10 6.53 -0.58
N MET A 168 -0.91 6.88 -1.05
CA MET A 168 0.29 7.10 -0.27
C MET A 168 0.71 8.56 -0.43
N PRO A 169 0.28 9.48 0.46
CA PRO A 169 0.89 10.80 0.60
C PRO A 169 2.41 10.70 0.74
N TYR A 170 3.13 11.76 0.38
CA TYR A 170 4.59 11.71 0.44
C TYR A 170 5.07 11.45 1.88
N PRO A 171 5.81 10.34 2.13
CA PRO A 171 6.12 9.89 3.50
C PRO A 171 7.06 10.82 4.28
N GLY A 172 7.75 11.73 3.59
CA GLY A 172 8.64 12.71 4.23
C GLY A 172 7.94 13.94 4.83
N CYS A 173 6.61 13.99 4.82
CA CYS A 173 5.88 15.11 5.43
C CYS A 173 5.85 15.02 6.96
N SER A 174 5.71 16.17 7.62
CA SER A 174 5.91 16.31 9.08
C SER A 174 5.01 15.42 9.94
N GLY A 175 3.75 15.24 9.58
CA GLY A 175 2.82 14.40 10.35
C GLY A 175 2.98 12.89 10.14
N CYS A 176 3.77 12.46 9.14
CA CYS A 176 3.91 11.04 8.78
C CYS A 176 5.30 10.49 8.97
N VAL A 177 6.34 11.33 8.91
CA VAL A 177 7.72 10.87 9.05
C VAL A 177 8.03 10.35 10.45
N GLY A 178 7.41 10.91 11.50
CA GLY A 178 7.52 10.40 12.87
C GLY A 178 8.95 10.29 13.43
N GLY A 179 9.92 11.02 12.87
CA GLY A 179 11.35 10.91 13.21
C GLY A 179 12.08 9.71 12.58
N LEU A 180 11.43 8.97 11.68
CA LEU A 180 12.00 7.86 10.93
C LEU A 180 12.67 8.35 9.64
N HIS A 181 13.41 7.46 8.97
CA HIS A 181 13.77 7.71 7.58
C HIS A 181 12.52 7.62 6.69
N VAL A 182 12.53 8.36 5.57
CA VAL A 182 11.38 8.49 4.66
C VAL A 182 10.83 7.14 4.18
N LEU A 183 11.70 6.17 3.89
CA LEU A 183 11.26 4.83 3.49
C LEU A 183 10.57 4.08 4.65
N ASP A 184 11.14 4.14 5.86
CA ASP A 184 10.64 3.42 7.02
C ASP A 184 9.26 3.96 7.46
N ALA A 185 9.06 5.27 7.31
CA ALA A 185 7.79 5.95 7.60
C ALA A 185 6.60 5.36 6.82
N LEU A 186 6.83 4.80 5.61
CA LEU A 186 5.78 4.15 4.81
C LEU A 186 5.18 2.89 5.46
N THR A 187 5.92 2.27 6.37
CA THR A 187 5.48 1.07 7.10
C THR A 187 5.15 1.34 8.55
N SER A 188 5.20 2.61 8.97
CA SER A 188 4.85 3.00 10.33
C SER A 188 3.33 2.98 10.53
N THR A 189 2.90 2.48 11.69
CA THR A 189 1.50 2.48 12.11
C THR A 189 1.40 3.18 13.46
N SER A 190 0.40 4.06 13.62
CA SER A 190 0.12 4.79 14.87
C SER A 190 -0.75 4.01 15.84
#